data_AF-A0A3C0DXT9-F1
#
_entry.id   AF-A0A3C0DXT9-F1
#
_cell.length_a   1.000
_cell.length_b   1.000
_cell.length_c   1.000
_cell.angle_alpha   90.00
_cell.angle_beta   90.00
_cell.angle_gamma   90.00
#
_symmetry.space_group_name_H-M   'P 1'
#
loop_
_entity.id
_entity.type
_entity.pdbx_description
1 polymer ?
#
loop_
_entity_poly.entity_id
_entity_poly.type
_entity_poly.pdbx_seq_one_letter_code
_entity_poly.pdbx_strand_id
1 'polypeptide(L)' 'MRPTPRTLAILLLGLAGILLGVTFKLNHLMGAHTLFNVGVVLTTLGVGLWVIQLVRGRGA' A
#
# COMPACT_ATOMS: atom_id res chain seq x y z
N MET A 1 1.05 17.68 -4.09
CA MET A 1 2.23 17.51 -3.22
C MET A 1 2.74 16.07 -3.33
N ARG A 2 4.06 15.88 -3.36
CA ARG A 2 4.66 14.54 -3.35
C ARG A 2 4.41 13.89 -1.98
N PRO A 3 4.11 12.58 -1.89
CA PRO A 3 4.02 11.89 -0.61
C PRO A 3 5.34 12.02 0.13
N THR A 4 5.28 12.12 1.46
CA THR A 4 6.52 12.03 2.25
C THR A 4 7.21 10.68 2.03
N PRO A 5 8.54 10.58 2.21
CA PRO A 5 9.28 9.33 1.98
C PRO A 5 8.70 8.13 2.74
N ARG A 6 8.22 8.36 3.97
CA ARG A 6 7.55 7.33 4.78
C ARG A 6 6.23 6.86 4.16
N THR A 7 5.38 7.78 3.71
CA THR A 7 4.11 7.44 3.05
C THR A 7 4.34 6.73 1.72
N LEU A 8 5.35 7.15 0.97
CA LEU A 8 5.77 6.47 -0.25
C LEU A 8 6.23 5.04 0.03
N ALA A 9 7.05 4.82 1.06
CA ALA A 9 7.51 3.48 1.43
C ALA A 9 6.34 2.54 1.78
N ILE A 10 5.35 3.03 2.54
CA ILE A 10 4.13 2.26 2.88
C ILE A 10 3.35 1.88 1.62
N LEU A 11 3.18 2.83 0.68
CA LEU A 11 2.50 2.57 -0.60
C LEU A 11 3.24 1.53 -1.44
N LEU A 12 4.55 1.65 -1.57
CA LEU A 12 5.38 0.72 -2.34
C LEU A 12 5.37 -0.68 -1.73
N LEU A 13 5.46 -0.79 -0.40
CA LEU A 13 5.34 -2.07 0.31
C LEU A 13 3.95 -2.69 0.12
N GLY A 14 2.89 -1.88 0.18
CA GLY A 14 1.53 -2.34 -0.08
C GLY A 14 1.35 -2.86 -1.51
N LEU A 15 1.81 -2.11 -2.50
CA LEU A 15 1.81 -2.50 -3.91
C LEU A 15 2.62 -3.77 -4.17
N ALA A 16 3.81 -3.87 -3.59
CA ALA A 16 4.63 -5.08 -3.66
C ALA A 16 3.91 -6.28 -3.05
N GLY A 17 3.26 -6.12 -1.89
CA GLY A 17 2.46 -7.16 -1.25
C GLY A 17 1.28 -7.62 -2.09
N ILE A 18 0.58 -6.71 -2.76
CA ILE A 18 -0.50 -7.03 -3.69
C ILE A 18 0.03 -7.86 -4.86
N LEU A 19 1.11 -7.40 -5.50
CA LEU A 19 1.73 -8.09 -6.64
C LEU A 19 2.23 -9.48 -6.25
N LEU A 20 2.88 -9.61 -5.10
CA LEU A 20 3.30 -10.91 -4.56
C LEU A 20 2.10 -11.80 -4.25
N GLY A 21 1.05 -11.28 -3.61
CA GLY A 21 -0.17 -12.04 -3.32
C GLY A 21 -0.86 -12.56 -4.58
N VAL A 22 -0.95 -11.74 -5.63
CA VAL A 22 -1.45 -12.15 -6.96
C VAL A 22 -0.56 -13.24 -7.54
N THR A 23 0.75 -13.04 -7.52
CA THR A 23 1.72 -14.00 -8.04
C THR A 23 1.61 -15.35 -7.30
N PHE A 24 1.49 -15.32 -5.97
CA PHE A 24 1.29 -16.52 -5.15
C PHE A 24 -0.02 -17.23 -5.50
N LYS A 25 -1.11 -16.48 -5.70
CA LYS A 25 -2.41 -17.04 -6.08
C LYS A 25 -2.35 -17.73 -7.44
N LEU A 26 -1.68 -17.11 -8.41
CA LEU A 26 -1.49 -17.68 -9.76
C LEU A 26 -0.58 -18.91 -9.76
N ASN A 27 0.31 -19.04 -8.77
CA ASN A 27 1.23 -20.16 -8.63
C ASN A 27 0.77 -21.20 -7.59
N HIS A 28 -0.47 -21.12 -7.09
CA HIS A 28 -1.01 -22.00 -6.05
C HIS A 28 -0.16 -22.10 -4.77
N LEU A 29 0.59 -21.03 -4.47
CA LEU A 29 1.44 -20.95 -3.28
C LEU A 29 0.58 -20.66 -2.04
N MET A 30 1.00 -21.24 -0.91
CA MET A 30 0.32 -21.05 0.37
C MET A 30 0.42 -19.59 0.83
N GLY A 31 -0.64 -19.09 1.47
CA GLY A 31 -0.65 -17.73 2.04
C GLY A 31 -0.96 -16.59 1.06
N ALA A 32 -1.33 -16.90 -0.19
CA ALA A 32 -1.67 -15.90 -1.21
C ALA A 32 -2.73 -14.87 -0.74
N HIS A 33 -3.82 -15.33 -0.12
CA HIS A 33 -4.86 -14.43 0.40
C HIS A 33 -4.33 -13.55 1.54
N THR A 34 -3.54 -14.10 2.46
CA THR A 34 -2.97 -13.34 3.56
C THR A 34 -2.05 -12.23 3.04
N LEU A 35 -1.15 -12.56 2.11
CA LEU A 35 -0.19 -11.62 1.56
C LEU A 35 -0.87 -10.50 0.75
N PHE A 36 -1.87 -10.87 -0.05
CA PHE A 36 -2.70 -9.90 -0.78
C PHE A 36 -3.44 -8.95 0.17
N ASN A 37 -4.11 -9.48 1.20
CA ASN A 37 -4.85 -8.67 2.16
C ASN A 37 -3.95 -7.70 2.93
N VAL A 38 -2.77 -8.14 3.36
CA VAL A 38 -1.77 -7.27 3.98
C VAL A 38 -1.35 -6.15 3.02
N GLY A 39 -1.11 -6.48 1.76
CA GLY A 39 -0.81 -5.50 0.72
C GLY A 39 -1.92 -4.46 0.52
N VAL A 40 -3.18 -4.89 0.49
CA VAL A 40 -4.36 -4.00 0.39
C VAL A 40 -4.46 -3.08 1.61
N VAL A 41 -4.28 -3.61 2.83
CA VAL A 41 -4.32 -2.81 4.06
C VAL A 41 -3.22 -1.74 4.05
N LEU A 42 -1.97 -2.12 3.74
CA LEU A 42 -0.86 -1.17 3.67
C LEU A 42 -1.10 -0.10 2.60
N THR A 43 -1.59 -0.49 1.43
CA THR A 43 -1.91 0.47 0.35
C THR A 43 -2.99 1.44 0.80
N THR A 44 -4.06 0.95 1.44
CA THR A 44 -5.16 1.78 1.96
C THR A 44 -4.67 2.77 3.01
N LEU A 45 -3.83 2.32 3.95
CA LEU A 45 -3.22 3.20 4.96
C LEU A 45 -2.29 4.24 4.32
N GLY A 46 -1.48 3.84 3.34
CA GLY A 46 -0.60 4.73 2.60
C GLY A 46 -1.37 5.83 1.85
N VAL A 47 -2.46 5.46 1.17
CA VAL A 47 -3.34 6.43 0.49
C VAL A 47 -3.99 7.37 1.50
N GLY A 48 -4.53 6.85 2.60
CA GLY A 48 -5.14 7.67 3.66
C GLY A 48 -4.16 8.69 4.24
N LEU A 49 -2.93 8.28 4.55
CA LEU A 49 -1.86 9.18 5.01
C LEU A 49 -1.50 10.24 3.97
N TRP A 50 -1.46 9.86 2.68
CA TRP A 50 -1.19 10.81 1.61
C TRP A 50 -2.31 11.84 1.45
N VAL A 51 -3.58 11.41 1.53
CA VAL A 51 -4.74 12.31 1.52
C VAL A 51 -4.67 13.30 2.69
N ILE A 52 -4.34 12.83 3.90
CA ILE A 52 -4.17 13.71 5.07
C ILE A 52 -3.07 14.75 4.81
N GLN A 53 -1.94 14.35 4.20
CA GLN A 53 -0.88 15.29 3.82
C GLN A 53 -1.35 16.32 2.80
N LEU A 54 -2.16 15.91 1.81
CA LEU A 54 -2.73 16.81 0.81
C LEU A 54 -3.69 17.83 1.43
N VAL A 55 -4.54 17.41 2.37
CA VAL A 55 -5.47 18.32 3.06
C VAL A 55 -4.71 19.29 3.95
N ARG A 56 -3.75 18.81 4.75
CA ARG A 56 -2.94 19.66 5.63
C ARG A 56 -2.06 20.64 4.87
N GLY A 57 -1.49 20.22 3.73
CA GLY A 57 -0.66 21.07 2.90
C GLY A 57 -1.43 22.04 1.99
N ARG A 58 -2.76 21.89 1.86
CA ARG A 58 -3.63 22.86 1.18
C ARG A 58 -4.20 23.93 2.12
N GLY A 59 -4.10 23.73 3.44
CA GLY A 59 -4.57 24.66 4.47
C GLY A 59 -3.50 25.59 5.03
N ALA A 60 -2.33 25.69 4.37
CA ALA A 60 -1.21 26.57 4.74
C ALA A 60 -0.95 27.59 3.62
#